data_AF-A0ABD5C8I3-F1
#
_entry.id   AF-A0ABD5C8I3-F1
#
_cell.length_a   1.000
_cell.length_b   1.000
_cell.length_c   1.000
_cell.angle_alpha   90.00
_cell.angle_beta   90.00
_cell.angle_gamma   90.00
#
_symmetry.space_group_name_H-M   'P 1'
#
loop_
_entity.id
_entity.type
_entity.pdbx_description
1 polymer ?
#
loop_
_entity_poly.entity_id
_entity_poly.type
_entity_poly.pdbx_seq_one_letter_code
_entity_poly.pdbx_strand_id
1 'polypeptide(L)'
;MENTQENPTSQNPTPADETERPAAEAATPEQEAAASVATDTPAATGAEAALAEAQAKIAELQESFLRAKAETENVRRRAQEDVAKAHKFAIESFAEHLLPVIDSLEAAVAHSSDDLAKVREGVELTLRQLTGALEKGRVVALNPVGEKFDPHRHQAISMVPADQEPNTVVAVLQKGFRDRRPRAASGARDGGRAEVSARRRQFARST
;
A
#
# COMPACT_ATOMS: atom_id res chain seq x y z
N MET A 1 -40.15 -43.80 5.85
CA MET A 1 -41.16 -44.08 6.88
C MET A 1 -40.72 -43.33 8.13
N GLU A 2 -41.66 -42.58 8.73
CA GLU A 2 -41.52 -41.65 9.86
C GLU A 2 -40.60 -40.42 9.65
N ASN A 3 -40.98 -39.18 9.98
CA ASN A 3 -42.14 -38.67 10.68
C ASN A 3 -42.44 -37.22 10.24
N THR A 4 -43.73 -36.89 10.32
CA THR A 4 -44.43 -35.66 9.94
C THR A 4 -44.48 -34.67 11.11
N GLN A 5 -44.35 -33.38 10.84
CA GLN A 5 -45.21 -32.31 11.43
C GLN A 5 -44.86 -30.97 10.75
N GLU A 6 -45.70 -30.50 9.83
CA GLU A 6 -46.88 -29.64 10.04
C GLU A 6 -46.55 -28.14 9.90
N ASN A 7 -46.98 -27.61 8.75
CA ASN A 7 -47.36 -26.22 8.45
C ASN A 7 -48.54 -25.79 9.40
N PRO A 8 -49.08 -24.54 9.46
CA PRO A 8 -48.95 -23.45 8.48
C PRO A 8 -48.94 -21.97 8.96
N THR A 9 -48.48 -21.11 8.05
CA THR A 9 -49.12 -19.86 7.55
C THR A 9 -49.56 -18.74 8.51
N SER A 10 -49.04 -17.56 8.19
CA SER A 10 -49.78 -16.32 7.85
C SER A 10 -49.62 -15.10 8.76
N GLN A 11 -49.24 -14.02 8.08
CA GLN A 11 -49.84 -12.70 8.15
C GLN A 11 -49.73 -11.95 9.47
N ASN A 12 -48.81 -10.98 9.44
CA ASN A 12 -48.78 -9.86 10.35
C ASN A 12 -49.66 -8.71 9.79
N PRO A 13 -50.66 -8.22 10.55
CA PRO A 13 -51.18 -6.88 10.37
C PRO A 13 -50.90 -6.02 11.62
N THR A 14 -50.48 -4.78 11.39
CA THR A 14 -50.65 -3.65 12.33
C THR A 14 -52.10 -3.14 12.15
N PRO A 15 -52.88 -2.75 13.18
CA PRO A 15 -52.73 -1.40 13.76
C PRO A 15 -53.17 -1.18 15.23
N ALA A 16 -52.60 -0.11 15.80
CA ALA A 16 -53.18 0.94 16.67
C ALA A 16 -53.97 0.62 17.96
N ASP A 17 -53.57 1.38 18.99
CA ASP A 17 -54.36 2.03 20.06
C ASP A 17 -54.92 1.18 21.21
N GLU A 18 -54.39 1.39 22.43
CA GLU A 18 -55.23 1.53 23.63
C GLU A 18 -54.44 2.08 24.83
N THR A 19 -54.92 3.23 25.26
CA THR A 19 -54.79 3.96 26.52
C THR A 19 -55.03 3.10 27.77
N GLU A 20 -54.22 3.26 28.84
CA GLU A 20 -54.71 3.21 30.23
C GLU A 20 -53.78 3.96 31.22
N ARG A 21 -54.43 4.79 32.05
CA ARG A 21 -53.97 5.71 33.13
C ARG A 21 -53.69 4.91 34.44
N PRO A 22 -53.26 5.48 35.61
CA PRO A 22 -53.53 6.85 36.08
C PRO A 22 -52.48 7.60 36.95
N ALA A 23 -52.68 8.93 36.99
CA ALA A 23 -52.67 9.87 38.12
C ALA A 23 -51.51 9.93 39.14
N ALA A 24 -50.85 11.09 39.19
CA ALA A 24 -50.79 11.90 40.40
C ALA A 24 -50.58 13.39 40.04
N GLU A 25 -51.46 14.20 40.62
CA GLU A 25 -51.66 15.63 40.46
C GLU A 25 -50.87 16.40 41.54
N ALA A 26 -50.29 17.56 41.20
CA ALA A 26 -50.60 18.84 41.83
C ALA A 26 -49.45 19.87 41.80
N ALA A 27 -49.86 21.10 41.48
CA ALA A 27 -49.35 22.39 41.97
C ALA A 27 -48.17 23.06 41.24
N THR A 28 -48.53 23.80 40.19
CA THR A 28 -48.03 25.17 39.90
C THR A 28 -48.30 26.12 41.09
N PRO A 29 -47.54 27.22 41.23
CA PRO A 29 -47.99 28.45 40.57
C PRO A 29 -46.87 29.27 39.93
N GLU A 30 -47.25 29.96 38.86
CA GLU A 30 -46.53 31.04 38.19
C GLU A 30 -46.35 32.25 39.12
N GLN A 31 -45.23 32.97 38.97
CA GLN A 31 -45.22 34.40 39.27
C GLN A 31 -44.19 35.14 38.40
N GLU A 32 -44.75 35.96 37.51
CA GLU A 32 -44.11 37.02 36.75
C GLU A 32 -43.87 38.24 37.67
N ALA A 33 -42.66 38.78 37.72
CA ALA A 33 -42.40 40.18 38.08
C ALA A 33 -40.95 40.62 37.83
N ALA A 34 -40.83 41.60 36.94
CA ALA A 34 -40.02 42.81 37.06
C ALA A 34 -38.48 42.70 37.25
N ALA A 35 -37.79 43.01 36.15
CA ALA A 35 -36.69 43.96 36.05
C ALA A 35 -35.92 44.32 37.34
N SER A 36 -34.68 43.83 37.42
CA SER A 36 -33.63 44.34 38.29
C SER A 36 -32.35 44.53 37.49
N VAL A 37 -32.14 45.78 37.08
CA VAL A 37 -30.87 46.55 37.07
C VAL A 37 -29.60 45.81 36.64
N ALA A 38 -29.12 46.24 35.47
CA ALA A 38 -27.72 46.27 35.03
C ALA A 38 -26.67 45.95 36.11
N THR A 39 -26.13 44.73 36.07
CA THR A 39 -24.73 44.50 36.38
C THR A 39 -23.99 44.45 35.06
N ASP A 40 -23.49 45.61 34.64
CA ASP A 40 -22.45 45.74 33.63
C ASP A 40 -21.32 44.78 34.01
N THR A 41 -21.28 43.65 33.30
CA THR A 41 -20.31 42.59 33.52
C THR A 41 -19.29 42.74 32.40
N PRO A 42 -18.16 43.43 32.63
CA PRO A 42 -17.08 43.50 31.64
C PRO A 42 -16.43 42.13 31.37
N ALA A 43 -16.84 41.07 32.08
CA ALA A 43 -16.40 39.69 31.87
C ALA A 43 -17.28 38.89 30.88
N ALA A 44 -18.57 39.26 30.68
CA ALA A 44 -19.46 38.52 29.77
C ALA A 44 -19.13 38.80 28.30
N THR A 45 -18.80 40.05 27.99
CA THR A 45 -18.39 40.49 26.64
C THR A 45 -17.04 39.90 26.22
N GLY A 46 -16.10 39.69 27.15
CA GLY A 46 -14.82 39.03 26.88
C GLY A 46 -14.95 37.53 26.60
N ALA A 47 -15.85 36.84 27.31
CA ALA A 47 -16.13 35.42 27.09
C ALA A 47 -16.85 35.17 25.75
N GLU A 48 -17.81 36.01 25.38
CA GLU A 48 -18.49 35.95 24.09
C GLU A 48 -17.55 36.25 22.92
N ALA A 49 -16.66 37.24 23.06
CA ALA A 49 -15.64 37.54 22.05
C ALA A 49 -14.65 36.39 21.87
N ALA A 50 -14.20 35.76 22.96
CA ALA A 50 -13.32 34.59 22.90
C ALA A 50 -14.00 33.36 22.27
N LEU A 51 -15.30 33.17 22.52
CA LEU A 51 -16.10 32.13 21.87
C LEU A 51 -16.24 32.37 20.36
N ALA A 52 -16.51 33.61 19.95
CA ALA A 52 -16.60 33.97 18.53
C ALA A 52 -15.25 33.78 17.80
N GLU A 53 -14.13 34.15 18.43
CA GLU A 53 -12.79 33.95 17.87
C GLU A 53 -12.43 32.45 17.78
N ALA A 54 -12.78 31.66 18.79
CA ALA A 54 -12.59 30.21 18.77
C ALA A 54 -13.44 29.53 17.68
N GLN A 55 -14.70 29.95 17.50
CA GLN A 55 -15.57 29.45 16.43
C GLN A 55 -15.04 29.82 15.04
N ALA A 56 -14.53 31.05 14.87
CA ALA A 56 -13.91 31.47 13.62
C ALA A 56 -12.66 30.62 13.28
N LYS A 57 -11.79 30.36 14.28
CA LYS A 57 -10.63 29.47 14.12
C LYS A 57 -11.04 28.03 13.79
N ILE A 58 -12.10 27.51 14.40
CA ILE A 58 -12.61 26.18 14.08
C ILE A 58 -13.12 26.13 12.64
N ALA A 59 -13.85 27.15 12.19
CA ALA A 59 -14.34 27.23 10.81
C ALA A 59 -13.18 27.30 9.80
N GLU A 60 -12.15 28.10 10.07
CA GLU A 60 -10.95 28.19 9.23
C GLU A 60 -10.20 26.85 9.17
N LEU A 61 -10.03 26.17 10.31
CA LEU A 61 -9.41 24.85 10.38
C LEU A 61 -10.25 23.80 9.63
N GLN A 62 -11.58 23.83 9.75
CA GLN A 62 -12.47 22.94 9.03
C GLN A 62 -12.38 23.14 7.52
N GLU A 63 -12.33 24.38 7.04
CA GLU A 63 -12.13 24.68 5.62
C GLU A 63 -10.76 24.18 5.14
N SER A 64 -9.70 24.45 5.91
CA SER A 64 -8.35 23.98 5.58
C SER A 64 -8.28 22.44 5.52
N PHE A 65 -8.97 21.76 6.44
CA PHE A 65 -9.03 20.31 6.50
C PHE A 65 -9.82 19.72 5.32
N LEU A 66 -10.97 20.30 4.98
CA LEU A 66 -11.75 19.87 3.81
C LEU A 66 -10.95 20.05 2.52
N ARG A 67 -10.24 21.18 2.37
CA ARG A 67 -9.36 21.42 1.22
C ARG A 67 -8.22 20.40 1.18
N ALA A 68 -7.51 20.18 2.28
CA ALA A 68 -6.42 19.20 2.35
C ALA A 68 -6.90 17.76 2.07
N LYS A 69 -8.09 17.39 2.55
CA LYS A 69 -8.72 16.09 2.27
C LYS A 69 -9.05 15.95 0.79
N ALA A 70 -9.62 16.98 0.16
CA ALA A 70 -9.91 16.97 -1.27
C ALA A 70 -8.64 16.90 -2.13
N GLU A 71 -7.58 17.64 -1.75
CA GLU A 71 -6.27 17.55 -2.41
C GLU A 71 -5.67 16.15 -2.29
N THR A 72 -5.74 15.53 -1.11
CA THR A 72 -5.25 14.17 -0.89
C THR A 72 -6.00 13.14 -1.74
N GLU A 73 -7.33 13.23 -1.80
CA GLU A 73 -8.14 12.34 -2.66
C GLU A 73 -7.83 12.56 -4.16
N ASN A 74 -7.65 13.80 -4.59
CA ASN A 74 -7.25 14.11 -5.97
C ASN A 74 -5.86 13.56 -6.30
N VAL A 75 -4.89 13.71 -5.41
CA VAL A 75 -3.53 13.15 -5.57
C VAL A 75 -3.59 11.63 -5.58
N ARG A 76 -4.38 11.01 -4.69
CA ARG A 76 -4.54 9.55 -4.62
C ARG A 76 -5.12 9.00 -5.93
N ARG A 77 -6.20 9.60 -6.45
CA ARG A 77 -6.80 9.21 -7.74
C ARG A 77 -5.79 9.37 -8.88
N ARG A 78 -5.10 10.51 -8.95
CA ARG A 78 -4.07 10.75 -9.98
C ARG A 78 -2.94 9.75 -9.90
N ALA A 79 -2.45 9.45 -8.69
CA ALA A 79 -1.40 8.47 -8.49
C ALA A 79 -1.84 7.06 -8.92
N GLN A 80 -3.10 6.67 -8.65
CA GLN A 80 -3.64 5.40 -9.13
C GLN A 80 -3.69 5.35 -10.67
N GLU A 81 -4.13 6.42 -11.31
CA GLU A 81 -4.14 6.52 -12.78
C GLU A 81 -2.74 6.47 -13.38
N ASP A 82 -1.77 7.17 -12.77
CA ASP A 82 -0.39 7.21 -13.23
C ASP A 82 0.30 5.86 -13.04
N VAL A 83 0.05 5.16 -11.92
CA VAL A 83 0.51 3.78 -11.71
C VAL A 83 -0.09 2.84 -12.76
N ALA A 84 -1.40 2.92 -13.02
CA ALA A 84 -2.05 2.09 -14.04
C ALA A 84 -1.47 2.35 -15.45
N LYS A 85 -1.20 3.61 -15.79
CA LYS A 85 -0.52 4.00 -17.04
C LYS A 85 0.89 3.45 -17.08
N ALA A 86 1.68 3.63 -16.02
CA ALA A 86 3.05 3.13 -15.94
C ALA A 86 3.13 1.61 -16.12
N HIS A 87 2.18 0.85 -15.55
CA HIS A 87 2.08 -0.58 -15.78
C HIS A 87 1.81 -0.94 -17.25
N LYS A 88 0.88 -0.23 -17.91
CA LYS A 88 0.61 -0.44 -19.35
C LYS A 88 1.84 -0.13 -20.20
N PHE A 89 2.49 1.00 -19.96
CA PHE A 89 3.72 1.38 -20.67
C PHE A 89 4.86 0.40 -20.43
N ALA A 90 5.00 -0.15 -19.22
CA ALA A 90 6.01 -1.16 -18.93
C ALA A 90 5.78 -2.46 -19.72
N ILE A 91 4.53 -2.89 -19.84
CA ILE A 91 4.17 -4.09 -20.62
C ILE A 91 4.37 -3.83 -22.12
N GLU A 92 3.93 -2.68 -22.61
CA GLU A 92 4.09 -2.26 -24.02
C GLU A 92 5.56 -2.18 -24.40
N SER A 93 6.37 -1.47 -23.61
CA SER A 93 7.82 -1.40 -23.84
C SER A 93 8.47 -2.79 -23.78
N PHE A 94 8.07 -3.67 -22.86
CA PHE A 94 8.61 -5.03 -22.83
C PHE A 94 8.24 -5.83 -24.08
N ALA A 95 7.00 -5.71 -24.56
CA ALA A 95 6.54 -6.37 -25.79
C ALA A 95 7.29 -5.85 -27.03
N GLU A 96 7.52 -4.54 -27.13
CA GLU A 96 8.31 -3.93 -28.21
C GLU A 96 9.73 -4.52 -28.30
N HIS A 97 10.37 -4.78 -27.16
CA HIS A 97 11.69 -5.40 -27.13
C HIS A 97 11.69 -6.88 -27.53
N LEU A 98 10.55 -7.56 -27.47
CA LEU A 98 10.40 -8.97 -27.81
C LEU A 98 10.06 -9.17 -29.30
N LEU A 99 9.48 -8.19 -29.98
CA LEU A 99 9.14 -8.25 -31.41
C LEU A 99 10.30 -8.72 -32.30
N PRO A 100 11.54 -8.19 -32.19
CA PRO A 100 12.64 -8.60 -33.06
C PRO A 100 13.02 -10.08 -32.89
N VAL A 101 12.76 -10.67 -31.72
CA VAL A 101 13.02 -12.09 -31.46
C VAL A 101 12.00 -12.94 -32.18
N ILE A 102 10.72 -12.53 -32.14
CA ILE A 102 9.64 -13.20 -32.87
C ILE A 102 9.91 -13.13 -34.37
N ASP A 103 10.23 -11.95 -34.89
CA ASP A 103 10.57 -11.75 -36.31
C ASP A 103 11.74 -12.66 -36.75
N SER A 104 12.76 -12.78 -35.89
CA SER A 104 13.92 -13.64 -36.18
C SER A 104 13.59 -15.14 -36.13
N LEU A 105 12.66 -15.55 -35.25
CA LEU A 105 12.18 -16.93 -35.18
C LEU A 105 11.27 -17.27 -36.36
N GLU A 106 10.39 -16.35 -36.77
CA GLU A 106 9.56 -16.50 -37.96
C GLU A 106 10.41 -16.61 -39.23
N ALA A 107 11.43 -15.76 -39.36
CA ALA A 107 12.40 -15.84 -40.44
C ALA A 107 13.15 -17.18 -40.45
N ALA A 108 13.54 -17.70 -39.28
CA ALA A 108 14.19 -18.99 -39.16
C ALA A 108 13.28 -20.16 -39.57
N VAL A 109 11.98 -20.11 -39.25
CA VAL A 109 11.01 -21.14 -39.66
C VAL A 109 10.71 -21.05 -41.17
N ALA A 110 10.63 -19.84 -41.73
CA ALA A 110 10.42 -19.63 -43.16
C ALA A 110 11.63 -20.03 -44.01
N HIS A 111 12.83 -20.09 -43.43
CA HIS A 111 14.06 -20.47 -44.10
C HIS A 111 14.61 -21.78 -43.52
N SER A 112 13.96 -22.89 -43.85
CA SER A 112 14.45 -24.22 -43.49
C SER A 112 15.73 -24.55 -44.28
N SER A 113 16.89 -24.49 -43.63
CA SER A 113 18.12 -25.03 -44.18
C SER A 113 18.26 -26.51 -43.81
N ASP A 114 18.64 -27.36 -44.75
CA ASP A 114 18.94 -28.79 -44.49
C ASP A 114 20.22 -28.99 -43.64
N ASP A 115 20.98 -27.91 -43.42
CA ASP A 115 22.19 -27.90 -42.60
C ASP A 115 21.87 -27.62 -41.13
N LEU A 116 21.86 -28.69 -40.33
CA LEU A 116 21.64 -28.63 -38.88
C LEU A 116 22.63 -27.72 -38.15
N ALA A 117 23.86 -27.51 -38.66
CA ALA A 117 24.83 -26.62 -38.03
C ALA A 117 24.41 -25.16 -38.14
N LYS A 118 23.89 -24.75 -39.31
CA LYS A 118 23.36 -23.38 -39.54
C LYS A 118 22.09 -23.12 -38.76
N VAL A 119 21.21 -24.12 -38.65
CA VAL A 119 20.01 -24.03 -37.81
C VAL A 119 20.41 -23.80 -36.35
N ARG A 120 21.39 -24.56 -35.84
CA ARG A 120 21.88 -24.41 -34.47
C ARG A 120 22.48 -23.01 -34.23
N GLU A 121 23.29 -22.51 -35.15
CA GLU A 121 23.86 -21.16 -35.06
C GLU A 121 22.77 -20.07 -35.04
N GLY A 122 21.76 -20.20 -35.90
CA GLY A 122 20.60 -19.30 -35.93
C GLY A 122 19.81 -19.32 -34.62
N VAL A 123 19.57 -20.51 -34.06
CA VAL A 123 18.90 -20.68 -32.76
C VAL A 123 19.75 -20.10 -31.61
N GLU A 124 21.08 -20.26 -31.66
CA GLU A 124 21.97 -19.63 -30.67
C GLU A 124 21.95 -18.10 -30.78
N LEU A 125 21.83 -17.55 -31.99
CA LEU A 125 21.71 -16.11 -32.20
C LEU A 125 20.39 -15.56 -31.66
N THR A 126 19.26 -16.21 -31.91
CA THR A 126 17.96 -15.81 -31.36
C THR A 126 17.91 -15.94 -29.85
N LEU A 127 18.57 -16.95 -29.27
CA LEU A 127 18.74 -17.09 -27.81
C LEU A 127 19.50 -15.89 -27.21
N ARG A 128 20.58 -15.42 -27.87
CA ARG A 128 21.33 -14.22 -27.43
C ARG A 128 20.48 -12.96 -27.53
N GLN A 129 19.73 -12.80 -28.62
CA GLN A 129 18.80 -11.67 -28.78
C GLN A 129 17.72 -11.66 -27.70
N LEU A 130 17.12 -12.82 -27.41
CA LEU A 130 16.14 -12.98 -26.33
C LEU A 130 16.73 -12.63 -24.97
N THR A 131 17.95 -13.10 -24.69
CA THR A 131 18.64 -12.79 -23.43
C THR A 131 18.87 -11.28 -23.31
N GLY A 132 19.33 -10.62 -24.39
CA GLY A 132 19.48 -9.17 -24.41
C GLY A 132 18.16 -8.40 -24.26
N ALA A 133 17.06 -8.91 -24.82
CA ALA A 133 15.73 -8.32 -24.62
C ALA A 133 15.27 -8.43 -23.15
N LEU A 134 15.50 -9.59 -22.51
CA LEU A 134 15.20 -9.80 -21.10
C LEU A 134 16.02 -8.88 -20.19
N GLU A 135 17.31 -8.67 -20.49
CA GLU A 135 18.18 -7.74 -19.76
C GLU A 135 17.69 -6.29 -19.85
N LYS A 136 17.20 -5.86 -21.02
CA LYS A 136 16.54 -4.54 -21.18
C LYS A 136 15.28 -4.43 -20.33
N GLY A 137 14.52 -5.53 -20.23
CA GLY A 137 13.40 -5.68 -19.31
C GLY A 137 13.79 -5.82 -17.83
N ARG A 138 15.07 -5.63 -17.48
CA ARG A 138 15.65 -5.80 -16.13
C ARG A 138 15.57 -7.21 -15.57
N VAL A 139 15.31 -8.21 -16.41
CA VAL A 139 15.28 -9.61 -16.03
C VAL A 139 16.64 -10.23 -16.27
N VAL A 140 17.25 -10.80 -15.24
CA VAL A 140 18.58 -11.43 -15.30
C VAL A 140 18.44 -12.94 -15.14
N ALA A 141 19.12 -13.69 -16.00
CA ALA A 141 19.23 -15.14 -15.88
C ALA A 141 20.13 -15.52 -14.71
N LEU A 142 19.64 -16.37 -13.82
CA LEU A 142 20.39 -16.97 -12.72
C LEU A 142 20.91 -18.34 -13.19
N ASN A 143 22.23 -18.49 -13.18
CA ASN A 143 22.89 -19.76 -13.44
C ASN A 143 23.83 -20.13 -12.28
N PRO A 144 23.28 -20.63 -11.16
CA PRO A 144 24.05 -20.85 -9.94
C PRO A 144 24.91 -22.12 -9.95
N VAL A 145 25.35 -22.64 -11.10
CA VAL A 145 26.21 -23.84 -11.13
C VAL A 145 27.51 -23.55 -10.40
N GLY A 146 27.82 -24.33 -9.36
CA GLY A 146 29.00 -24.13 -8.51
C GLY A 146 28.83 -23.07 -7.41
N GLU A 147 27.67 -22.43 -7.29
CA GLU A 147 27.37 -21.51 -6.17
C GLU A 147 26.75 -22.25 -4.98
N LYS A 148 26.89 -21.68 -3.78
CA LYS A 148 26.19 -22.15 -2.59
C LYS A 148 24.67 -22.08 -2.78
N PHE A 149 23.99 -23.12 -2.35
CA PHE A 149 22.53 -23.20 -2.44
C PHE A 149 21.86 -22.14 -1.55
N ASP A 150 21.04 -21.26 -2.15
CA ASP A 150 20.19 -20.30 -1.45
C ASP A 150 18.71 -20.67 -1.66
N PRO A 151 17.95 -21.07 -0.61
CA PRO A 151 16.54 -21.42 -0.72
C PRO A 151 15.64 -20.32 -1.30
N HIS A 152 16.03 -19.05 -1.22
CA HIS A 152 15.25 -17.94 -1.79
C HIS A 152 15.43 -17.80 -3.30
N ARG A 153 16.46 -18.43 -3.87
CA ARG A 153 16.84 -18.29 -5.27
C ARG A 153 16.79 -19.60 -6.02
N HIS A 154 16.98 -20.72 -5.32
CA HIS A 154 17.17 -22.05 -5.89
C HIS A 154 16.11 -23.00 -5.37
N GLN A 155 15.61 -23.86 -6.26
CA GLN A 155 14.74 -24.97 -5.90
C GLN A 155 15.52 -26.28 -6.04
N ALA A 156 15.67 -27.02 -4.93
CA ALA A 156 16.31 -28.32 -4.96
C ALA A 156 15.30 -29.40 -5.39
N ILE A 157 15.66 -30.19 -6.40
CA ILE A 157 14.83 -31.28 -6.94
C ILE A 157 15.35 -32.64 -6.45
N SER A 158 16.67 -32.86 -6.58
CA SER A 158 17.32 -34.09 -6.16
C SER A 158 18.74 -33.83 -5.66
N MET A 159 19.22 -34.67 -4.76
CA MET A 159 20.62 -34.70 -4.35
C MET A 159 21.38 -35.64 -5.28
N VAL A 160 22.49 -35.15 -5.84
CA VAL A 160 23.39 -35.93 -6.70
C VAL A 160 24.75 -35.97 -6.02
N PRO A 161 25.39 -37.16 -5.93
CA PRO A 161 26.75 -37.24 -5.42
C PRO A 161 27.69 -36.46 -6.35
N ALA A 162 28.43 -35.51 -5.79
CA ALA A 162 29.38 -34.67 -6.50
C ALA A 162 30.60 -34.39 -5.60
N ASP A 163 31.77 -34.20 -6.20
CA ASP A 163 33.03 -33.93 -5.50
C ASP A 163 33.15 -32.49 -4.96
N GLN A 164 32.07 -31.71 -5.01
CA GLN A 164 32.03 -30.29 -4.62
C GLN A 164 31.67 -30.11 -3.13
N GLU A 165 31.85 -28.90 -2.59
CA GLU A 165 31.47 -28.60 -1.20
C GLU A 165 29.99 -28.97 -0.92
N PRO A 166 29.68 -29.51 0.27
CA PRO A 166 28.30 -29.79 0.67
C PRO A 166 27.40 -28.56 0.52
N ASN A 167 26.18 -28.74 0.01
CA ASN A 167 25.22 -27.67 -0.31
C ASN A 167 25.61 -26.74 -1.47
N THR A 168 26.37 -27.23 -2.45
CA THR A 168 26.65 -26.54 -3.72
C THR A 168 25.71 -27.03 -4.82
N VAL A 169 25.26 -26.12 -5.70
CA VAL A 169 24.43 -26.49 -6.85
C VAL A 169 25.28 -27.19 -7.91
N VAL A 170 25.00 -28.47 -8.13
CA VAL A 170 25.76 -29.33 -9.06
C VAL A 170 25.35 -29.12 -10.51
N ALA A 171 24.05 -29.06 -10.78
CA ALA A 171 23.50 -28.87 -12.12
C ALA A 171 22.19 -28.07 -12.06
N VAL A 172 21.99 -27.20 -13.05
CA VAL A 172 20.77 -26.39 -13.19
C VAL A 172 19.96 -26.97 -14.35
N LEU A 173 18.82 -27.60 -14.02
CA LEU A 173 17.94 -28.21 -15.01
C LEU A 173 17.14 -27.16 -15.79
N GLN A 174 16.73 -26.10 -15.11
CA GLN A 174 16.02 -24.97 -15.69
C GLN A 174 16.63 -23.67 -15.15
N LYS A 175 17.06 -22.77 -16.05
CA LYS A 175 17.59 -21.46 -15.66
C LYS A 175 16.49 -20.65 -14.97
N GLY A 176 16.80 -20.14 -13.78
CA GLY A 176 15.93 -19.20 -13.09
C GLY A 176 16.06 -17.80 -13.71
N PHE A 177 15.01 -17.00 -13.64
CA PHE A 177 15.07 -15.59 -14.03
C PHE A 177 14.62 -14.72 -12.86
N ARG A 178 15.32 -13.62 -12.63
CA ARG A 178 15.02 -12.69 -11.54
C ARG A 178 14.94 -11.26 -12.06
N ASP A 179 13.94 -10.53 -11.60
CA ASP A 179 13.88 -9.08 -11.77
C ASP A 179 14.97 -8.39 -10.92
N ARG A 180 15.82 -7.61 -11.60
CA ARG A 180 16.83 -6.75 -10.99
C ARG A 180 16.13 -5.56 -10.36
N ARG A 181 15.64 -5.74 -9.13
CA ARG A 181 15.22 -4.60 -8.31
C ARG A 181 16.41 -3.63 -8.13
N PRO A 182 16.20 -2.31 -8.25
CA PRO A 182 17.22 -1.34 -7.89
C PRO A 182 17.61 -1.57 -6.42
N ARG A 183 18.91 -1.74 -6.16
CA ARG A 183 19.44 -1.87 -4.81
C ARG A 183 19.09 -0.57 -4.08
N ALA A 184 18.27 -0.64 -3.03
CA ALA A 184 18.05 0.52 -2.17
C ALA A 184 19.41 1.02 -1.67
N ALA A 185 19.68 2.32 -1.82
CA ALA A 185 20.91 2.91 -1.34
C ALA A 185 20.95 2.81 0.20
N SER A 186 21.82 1.94 0.73
CA SER A 186 22.14 1.89 2.15
C SER A 186 23.07 3.06 2.46
N GLY A 187 22.48 4.20 2.83
CA GLY A 187 23.20 5.32 3.44
C GLY A 187 23.18 5.14 4.95
N ALA A 188 24.31 4.77 5.55
CA ALA A 188 24.49 4.90 6.98
C ALA A 188 24.46 6.40 7.32
N ARG A 189 23.41 6.86 8.04
CA ARG A 189 23.49 8.15 8.73
C ARG A 189 24.43 7.95 9.90
N ASP A 190 25.59 8.60 9.86
CA ASP A 190 26.48 8.68 10.99
C ASP A 190 25.76 9.39 12.14
N GLY A 191 25.52 8.66 13.22
CA GLY A 191 24.94 9.16 14.45
C GLY A 191 25.98 9.96 15.23
N GLY A 192 26.39 11.10 14.68
CA GLY A 192 27.20 12.08 15.37
C GLY A 192 26.42 12.66 16.55
N ARG A 193 26.77 12.22 17.76
CA ARG A 193 26.24 12.75 19.03
C ARG A 193 26.46 14.25 19.09
N ALA A 194 25.39 15.03 19.06
CA ALA A 194 25.43 16.42 19.49
C ALA A 194 25.61 16.43 21.02
N GLU A 195 26.81 16.76 21.49
CA GLU A 195 27.08 17.06 22.89
C GLU A 195 26.25 18.27 23.30
N VAL A 196 25.15 18.04 24.02
CA VAL A 196 24.46 19.07 24.80
C VAL A 196 25.23 19.23 26.10
N SER A 197 26.21 20.13 26.09
CA SER A 197 26.95 20.57 27.28
C SER A 197 25.99 21.22 28.29
N ALA A 198 25.56 20.44 29.27
CA ALA A 198 24.71 20.90 30.37
C ALA A 198 25.51 21.78 31.34
N ARG A 199 25.14 23.07 31.39
CA ARG A 199 25.54 24.02 32.43
C ARG A 199 25.14 23.49 33.81
N ARG A 200 26.10 23.08 34.63
CA ARG A 200 25.88 22.89 36.07
C ARG A 200 26.34 24.14 36.81
N ARG A 201 25.40 25.04 37.09
CA ARG A 201 25.60 26.16 38.02
C ARG A 201 25.89 25.59 39.39
N GLN A 202 27.04 25.91 39.94
CA GLN A 202 27.39 25.70 41.32
C GLN A 202 26.63 26.75 42.15
N PHE A 203 25.51 26.34 42.73
CA PHE A 203 24.88 27.02 43.86
C PHE A 203 24.62 25.96 44.93
N ALA A 204 25.47 25.95 45.95
CA ALA A 204 25.15 25.39 47.25
C ALA A 204 25.64 26.40 48.29
N ARG A 205 24.68 27.12 48.87
CA ARG A 205 24.83 27.88 50.11
C ARG A 205 24.72 26.92 51.29
N SER A 206 25.35 27.32 52.40
CA SER A 206 24.85 27.20 53.77
C SER A 206 24.83 25.80 54.40
N THR A 207 25.86 25.50 55.19
CA THR A 207 25.75 25.31 56.66
C THR A 207 27.11 25.43 57.29
#